data_AF-A0A522QXB5-F1
#
_entry.id   AF-A0A522QXB5-F1
#
_cell.length_a   1.000
_cell.length_b   1.000
_cell.length_c   1.000
_cell.angle_alpha   90.00
_cell.angle_beta   90.00
_cell.angle_gamma   90.00
#
_symmetry.space_group_name_H-M   'P 1'
#
loop_
_entity.id
_entity.type
_entity.pdbx_description
1 polymer ?
#
loop_
_entity_poly.entity_id
_entity_poly.type
_entity_poly.pdbx_seq_one_letter_code
_entity_poly.pdbx_strand_id
1 'polypeptide(L)'
;MKPRAGIAALVACVLAWAAMVVAHGKVRAHVPPSAVATPAVPQQPAGPRAVVHLPNIGGAFGGSLHAAGVWFGGWITSGKVPLAVIGALVVLGWLARVIRTGVRLRSTDQDPQRMYSPEQRRAAFGRAGDRCEYTGLFGRRCRAAAEHADHAFPWTLGGATSLDNCVASCARHNLSKGAKVLTRGQVRRLERRRRSYFPAGEAVTVERRYVHAATSSSPTPAREPRRTGRRSEAAPAAPASVPSPWDGYDDAAAPVAVPRGAERVDESNYGW
;
A
#
# COMPACT_ATOMS: atom_id res chain seq x y z
N MET A 1 -11.45 14.31 -5.86
CA MET A 1 -11.96 14.02 -4.50
C MET A 1 -10.85 14.34 -3.50
N LYS A 2 -11.02 15.36 -2.63
CA LYS A 2 -10.00 15.82 -1.66
C LYS A 2 -10.34 15.30 -0.25
N PRO A 3 -9.89 14.11 0.19
CA PRO A 3 -10.07 13.66 1.58
C PRO A 3 -8.93 14.11 2.52
N ARG A 4 -8.02 14.98 2.07
CA ARG A 4 -6.79 15.29 2.83
C ARG A 4 -6.97 16.28 3.99
N ALA A 5 -8.01 17.11 3.98
CA ALA A 5 -8.24 18.10 5.03
C ALA A 5 -8.67 17.47 6.37
N GLY A 6 -9.51 16.43 6.34
CA GLY A 6 -10.01 15.78 7.56
C GLY A 6 -8.93 15.03 8.34
N ILE A 7 -8.02 14.35 7.64
CA ILE A 7 -6.91 13.62 8.28
C ILE A 7 -5.90 14.60 8.88
N ALA A 8 -5.59 15.70 8.19
CA ALA A 8 -4.69 16.72 8.72
C ALA A 8 -5.24 17.39 9.98
N ALA A 9 -6.55 17.70 10.00
CA ALA A 9 -7.22 18.26 11.17
C ALA A 9 -7.19 17.30 12.37
N LEU A 10 -7.43 16.01 12.12
CA LEU A 10 -7.44 14.99 13.18
C LEU A 10 -6.03 14.76 13.77
N VAL A 11 -5.00 14.72 12.93
CA VAL A 11 -3.60 14.65 13.37
C VAL A 11 -3.21 15.91 14.16
N ALA A 12 -3.60 17.10 13.70
CA ALA A 12 -3.35 18.35 14.42
C ALA A 12 -4.03 18.39 15.79
N CYS A 13 -5.28 17.92 15.91
CA CYS A 13 -5.98 17.83 17.19
C CYS A 13 -5.28 16.86 18.17
N VAL A 14 -4.81 15.70 17.69
CA VAL A 14 -4.09 14.73 18.54
C VAL A 14 -2.75 15.28 19.01
N LEU A 15 -2.00 15.95 18.12
CA LEU A 15 -0.72 16.58 18.49
C LEU A 15 -0.92 17.75 19.47
N ALA A 16 -1.94 18.58 19.26
CA ALA A 16 -2.28 19.68 20.16
C ALA A 16 -2.68 19.17 21.55
N TRP A 17 -3.51 18.11 21.62
CA TRP A 17 -3.88 17.48 22.87
C TRP A 17 -2.66 16.89 23.60
N ALA A 18 -1.78 16.18 22.89
CA ALA A 18 -0.55 15.64 23.48
C ALA A 18 0.38 16.76 24.00
N ALA A 19 0.51 17.86 23.24
CA ALA A 19 1.28 19.02 23.68
C ALA A 19 0.69 19.69 24.93
N MET A 20 -0.65 19.81 25.02
CA MET A 20 -1.31 20.30 26.23
C MET A 20 -1.04 19.40 27.43
N VAL A 21 -1.11 18.07 27.27
CA VAL A 21 -0.81 17.13 28.37
C VAL A 21 0.64 17.29 28.86
N VAL A 22 1.60 17.46 27.93
CA VAL A 22 3.01 17.71 28.30
C VAL A 22 3.21 19.07 28.95
N ALA A 23 2.51 20.11 28.49
CA ALA A 23 2.60 21.46 29.04
C ALA A 23 2.00 21.55 30.45
N HIS A 24 0.85 20.91 30.67
CA HIS A 24 0.21 20.85 31.99
C HIS A 24 0.92 19.91 32.97
N GLY A 25 1.74 18.97 32.48
CA GLY A 25 2.64 18.15 33.31
C GLY A 25 3.84 18.92 33.89
N LYS A 26 4.11 20.16 33.43
CA LYS A 26 5.17 21.03 33.96
C LYS A 26 4.60 22.12 34.88
N VAL A 27 3.83 21.75 35.90
CA VAL A 27 3.64 22.64 37.05
C VAL A 27 4.93 22.58 37.87
N ARG A 28 5.83 23.54 37.64
CA ARG A 28 7.04 23.73 38.45
C ARG A 28 6.59 24.05 39.87
N ALA A 29 7.05 23.26 40.84
CA ALA A 29 7.00 23.64 42.25
C ALA A 29 7.71 24.97 42.41
N HIS A 30 6.95 26.00 42.79
CA HIS A 30 7.47 27.33 43.09
C HIS A 30 8.21 27.21 44.43
N VAL A 31 9.53 27.06 44.38
CA VAL A 31 10.39 27.19 45.56
C VAL A 31 10.55 28.70 45.81
N PRO A 32 10.14 29.25 46.96
CA PRO A 32 10.37 30.65 47.26
C PRO A 32 11.86 30.88 47.53
N PRO A 33 12.43 32.02 47.10
CA PRO A 33 13.82 32.36 47.40
C PRO A 33 13.97 32.73 48.87
N SER A 34 14.75 31.94 49.62
CA SER A 34 15.29 32.38 50.91
C SER A 34 16.33 33.46 50.68
N ALA A 35 16.01 34.67 51.10
CA ALA A 35 16.95 35.77 51.22
C ALA A 35 17.93 35.48 52.36
N VAL A 36 19.24 35.50 52.09
CA VAL A 36 20.26 35.78 53.13
C VAL A 36 21.36 36.63 52.52
N ALA A 37 21.59 37.75 53.20
CA ALA A 37 22.55 38.79 52.91
C ALA A 37 24.01 38.37 53.16
N THR A 38 24.92 38.95 52.37
CA THR A 38 26.34 39.18 52.71
C THR A 38 26.47 40.24 53.83
N PRO A 39 27.48 40.16 54.71
CA PRO A 39 28.75 40.85 54.42
C PRO A 39 30.03 40.12 54.88
N ALA A 40 31.16 40.58 54.34
CA ALA A 40 32.52 40.17 54.67
C ALA A 40 33.03 40.81 55.97
N VAL A 41 33.83 40.09 56.78
CA VAL A 41 34.83 40.60 57.75
C VAL A 41 35.95 39.55 57.95
N PRO A 42 37.22 39.92 58.19
CA PRO A 42 38.39 39.03 58.18
C PRO A 42 38.78 38.42 59.55
N GLN A 43 39.73 37.48 59.43
CA GLN A 43 40.45 36.63 60.40
C GLN A 43 40.45 37.00 61.92
N GLN A 44 40.23 35.96 62.73
CA GLN A 44 40.42 35.89 64.19
C GLN A 44 41.79 35.26 64.54
N PRO A 45 42.52 35.70 65.58
CA PRO A 45 43.52 34.88 66.26
C PRO A 45 42.95 34.14 67.49
N ALA A 46 43.68 33.09 67.86
CA ALA A 46 43.33 32.00 68.78
C ALA A 46 43.01 32.39 70.24
N GLY A 47 42.09 31.65 70.86
CA GLY A 47 41.78 31.66 72.29
C GLY A 47 40.93 30.44 72.73
N PRO A 48 41.00 30.00 74.00
CA PRO A 48 40.89 28.58 74.35
C PRO A 48 39.46 28.04 74.58
N ARG A 49 39.35 26.74 74.30
CA ARG A 49 38.29 25.75 74.59
C ARG A 49 37.17 26.18 75.54
N ALA A 50 35.97 26.33 74.98
CA ALA A 50 34.69 26.25 75.69
C ALA A 50 33.96 24.95 75.32
N VAL A 51 33.50 24.23 76.35
CA VAL A 51 32.73 22.98 76.27
C VAL A 51 31.37 23.28 75.64
N VAL A 52 31.08 22.67 74.49
CA VAL A 52 29.77 22.81 73.81
C VAL A 52 28.85 21.68 74.29
N HIS A 53 27.79 22.06 74.99
CA HIS A 53 26.60 21.25 75.18
C HIS A 53 25.94 21.01 73.80
N LEU A 54 25.84 19.76 73.35
CA LEU A 54 25.05 19.42 72.16
C LEU A 54 23.55 19.53 72.46
N PRO A 55 22.77 20.34 71.72
CA PRO A 55 21.33 20.20 71.72
C PRO A 55 20.91 18.96 70.92
N ASN A 56 19.90 18.29 71.45
CA ASN A 56 19.19 17.15 70.91
C ASN A 56 18.63 17.45 69.50
N ILE A 57 19.21 16.85 68.45
CA ILE A 57 18.73 16.93 67.05
C ILE A 57 17.76 15.76 66.78
N GLY A 58 16.76 15.61 67.66
CA GLY A 58 15.66 14.67 67.50
C GLY A 58 14.40 15.41 67.09
N GLY A 59 14.16 15.56 65.77
CA GLY A 59 12.83 15.93 65.27
C GLY A 59 12.81 16.92 64.11
N ALA A 60 13.11 16.47 62.88
CA ALA A 60 12.74 17.22 61.68
C ALA A 60 12.67 16.38 60.38
N PHE A 61 12.56 15.05 60.45
CA PHE A 61 12.39 14.18 59.26
C PHE A 61 11.05 13.44 59.24
N GLY A 62 9.98 14.09 59.72
CA GLY A 62 8.67 13.47 59.92
C GLY A 62 7.52 14.00 59.05
N GLY A 63 7.76 14.76 57.99
CA GLY A 63 6.64 15.34 57.25
C GLY A 63 6.99 15.89 55.89
N SER A 64 7.14 15.04 54.87
CA SER A 64 7.04 15.46 53.45
C SER A 64 6.86 14.31 52.44
N LEU A 65 6.56 13.08 52.86
CA LEU A 65 6.27 11.98 51.92
C LEU A 65 4.78 11.75 51.65
N HIS A 66 3.87 12.42 52.37
CA HIS A 66 2.43 12.24 52.16
C HIS A 66 1.86 13.06 50.99
N ALA A 67 2.46 14.19 50.58
CA ALA A 67 1.85 15.06 49.58
C ALA A 67 2.02 14.59 48.12
N ALA A 68 3.04 13.78 47.82
CA ALA A 68 3.27 13.24 46.47
C ALA A 68 2.46 11.96 46.18
N GLY A 69 2.04 11.21 47.21
CA GLY A 69 1.28 9.97 47.06
C GLY A 69 -0.20 10.17 46.72
N VAL A 70 -0.80 11.30 47.08
CA VAL A 70 -2.25 11.53 46.90
C VAL A 70 -2.62 11.89 45.47
N TRP A 71 -1.72 12.54 44.71
CA TRP A 71 -1.98 12.92 43.33
C TRP A 71 -1.86 11.75 42.34
N PHE A 72 -1.01 10.76 42.61
CA PHE A 72 -0.94 9.54 41.80
C PHE A 72 -1.98 8.48 42.19
N GLY A 73 -2.35 8.40 43.48
CA GLY A 73 -3.31 7.40 43.98
C GLY A 73 -4.76 7.60 43.54
N GLY A 74 -5.21 8.84 43.37
CA GLY A 74 -6.60 9.16 43.00
C GLY A 74 -6.98 8.79 41.56
N TRP A 75 -6.02 8.73 40.64
CA TRP A 75 -6.30 8.39 39.23
C TRP A 75 -6.54 6.88 39.03
N ILE A 76 -5.82 6.03 39.77
CA ILE A 76 -5.91 4.57 39.65
C ILE A 76 -7.26 4.05 40.18
N THR A 77 -7.81 4.68 41.22
CA THR A 77 -9.09 4.27 41.84
C THR A 77 -10.34 4.83 41.15
N SER A 78 -10.19 5.79 40.24
CA SER A 78 -11.32 6.49 39.58
C SER A 78 -11.92 5.74 38.37
N GLY A 79 -11.45 4.54 38.02
CA GLY A 79 -11.93 3.79 36.84
C GLY A 79 -11.65 4.44 35.47
N LYS A 80 -10.94 5.58 35.43
CA LYS A 80 -10.62 6.34 34.21
C LYS A 80 -9.31 5.91 33.54
N VAL A 81 -8.37 5.36 34.31
CA VAL A 81 -7.11 4.78 33.80
C VAL A 81 -7.34 3.63 32.82
N PRO A 82 -8.23 2.64 33.07
CA PRO A 82 -8.46 1.57 32.10
C PRO A 82 -9.03 2.08 30.78
N LEU A 83 -9.92 3.08 30.80
CA LEU A 83 -10.48 3.65 29.56
C LEU A 83 -9.44 4.43 28.73
N ALA A 84 -8.58 5.22 29.39
CA ALA A 84 -7.51 5.95 28.71
C ALA A 84 -6.49 4.99 28.07
N VAL A 85 -6.13 3.91 28.77
CA VAL A 85 -5.23 2.86 28.26
C VAL A 85 -5.88 2.13 27.08
N ILE A 86 -7.16 1.75 27.18
CA ILE A 86 -7.89 1.12 26.08
C ILE A 86 -7.94 2.05 24.85
N GLY A 87 -8.26 3.33 25.05
CA GLY A 87 -8.29 4.33 23.97
C GLY A 87 -6.93 4.46 23.28
N ALA A 88 -5.84 4.55 24.04
CA ALA A 88 -4.49 4.60 23.49
C ALA A 88 -4.13 3.35 22.68
N LEU A 89 -4.48 2.15 23.19
CA LEU A 89 -4.25 0.89 22.47
C LEU A 89 -5.05 0.79 21.17
N VAL A 90 -6.30 1.28 21.15
CA VAL A 90 -7.12 1.33 19.93
C VAL A 90 -6.50 2.26 18.89
N VAL A 91 -6.07 3.47 19.29
CA VAL A 91 -5.42 4.43 18.39
C VAL A 91 -4.10 3.88 17.85
N LEU A 92 -3.27 3.27 18.70
CA LEU A 92 -2.01 2.64 18.28
C LEU A 92 -2.26 1.45 17.34
N GLY A 93 -3.26 0.61 17.64
CA GLY A 93 -3.65 -0.50 16.77
C GLY A 93 -4.15 -0.02 15.40
N TRP A 94 -4.94 1.05 15.37
CA TRP A 94 -5.40 1.69 14.15
C TRP A 94 -4.22 2.31 13.36
N LEU A 95 -3.33 3.05 14.01
CA LEU A 95 -2.17 3.65 13.38
C LEU A 95 -1.21 2.59 12.81
N ALA A 96 -0.93 1.54 13.58
CA ALA A 96 -0.13 0.40 13.12
C ALA A 96 -0.78 -0.30 11.92
N ARG A 97 -2.11 -0.41 11.89
CA ARG A 97 -2.84 -0.92 10.73
C ARG A 97 -2.68 -0.01 9.52
N VAL A 98 -2.86 1.30 9.67
CA VAL A 98 -2.69 2.29 8.60
C VAL A 98 -1.26 2.25 8.06
N ILE A 99 -0.25 2.29 8.92
CA ILE A 99 1.17 2.22 8.55
C ILE A 99 1.47 0.90 7.83
N ARG A 100 1.08 -0.26 8.39
CA ARG A 100 1.29 -1.55 7.70
C ARG A 100 0.61 -1.61 6.34
N THR A 101 -0.59 -1.03 6.20
CA THR A 101 -1.29 -1.00 4.91
C THR A 101 -0.61 -0.06 3.92
N GLY A 102 -0.09 1.09 4.37
CA GLY A 102 0.61 2.06 3.53
C GLY A 102 2.01 1.60 3.12
N VAL A 103 2.76 0.98 4.03
CA VAL A 103 4.11 0.43 3.75
C VAL A 103 4.04 -0.74 2.78
N ARG A 104 3.01 -1.61 2.88
CA ARG A 104 2.78 -2.70 1.91
C ARG A 104 2.47 -2.24 0.48
N LEU A 105 2.19 -0.95 0.29
CA LEU A 105 1.90 -0.35 -1.02
C LEU A 105 3.07 0.50 -1.55
N ARG A 106 4.14 0.71 -0.77
CA ARG A 106 5.23 1.64 -1.12
C ARG A 106 6.52 0.99 -1.65
N SER A 107 6.70 -0.32 -1.48
CA SER A 107 7.85 -1.05 -2.00
C SER A 107 7.39 -2.29 -2.76
N THR A 108 6.73 -2.07 -3.88
CA THR A 108 6.55 -3.14 -4.86
C THR A 108 7.37 -2.75 -6.07
N ASP A 109 8.38 -3.56 -6.36
CA ASP A 109 8.98 -3.55 -7.69
C ASP A 109 7.85 -3.66 -8.70
N GLN A 110 7.73 -2.62 -9.51
CA GLN A 110 6.76 -2.60 -10.58
C GLN A 110 7.31 -3.44 -11.71
N ASP A 111 6.43 -4.17 -12.39
CA ASP A 111 6.79 -4.86 -13.61
C ASP A 111 7.35 -3.82 -14.61
N PRO A 112 8.55 -4.00 -15.19
CA PRO A 112 9.09 -3.06 -16.17
C PRO A 112 8.15 -2.88 -17.38
N GLN A 113 7.34 -3.89 -17.70
CA GLN A 113 6.33 -3.81 -18.73
C GLN A 113 5.00 -3.36 -18.11
N ARG A 114 4.53 -2.15 -18.45
CA ARG A 114 3.19 -1.69 -18.03
C ARG A 114 2.09 -2.08 -19.01
N MET A 115 2.37 -2.05 -20.30
CA MET A 115 1.38 -2.29 -21.35
C MET A 115 1.45 -3.74 -21.82
N TYR A 116 0.30 -4.39 -22.00
CA TYR A 116 0.23 -5.69 -22.66
C TYR A 116 0.66 -5.58 -24.13
N SER A 117 1.45 -6.53 -24.61
CA SER A 117 1.76 -6.63 -26.03
C SER A 117 0.49 -6.93 -26.84
N PRO A 118 0.48 -6.67 -28.16
CA PRO A 118 -0.65 -7.03 -29.02
C PRO A 118 -1.01 -8.53 -28.94
N GLU A 119 -0.02 -9.41 -28.82
CA GLU A 119 -0.18 -10.86 -28.68
C GLU A 119 -0.85 -11.18 -27.33
N GLN A 120 -0.38 -10.58 -26.24
CA GLN A 120 -0.95 -10.76 -24.92
C GLN A 120 -2.41 -10.27 -24.87
N ARG A 121 -2.70 -9.13 -25.50
CA ARG A 121 -4.06 -8.58 -25.60
C ARG A 121 -4.97 -9.50 -26.40
N ARG A 122 -4.53 -9.98 -27.57
CA ARG A 122 -5.27 -10.95 -28.38
C ARG A 122 -5.55 -12.24 -27.61
N ALA A 123 -4.54 -12.81 -26.94
CA ALA A 123 -4.70 -13.99 -26.11
C ALA A 123 -5.67 -13.75 -24.94
N ALA A 124 -5.59 -12.62 -24.25
CA ALA A 124 -6.53 -12.29 -23.18
C ALA A 124 -7.97 -12.12 -23.67
N PHE A 125 -8.16 -11.51 -24.84
CA PHE A 125 -9.49 -11.29 -25.41
C PHE A 125 -10.09 -12.60 -25.92
N GLY A 126 -9.30 -13.43 -26.60
CA GLY A 126 -9.72 -14.76 -27.07
C GLY A 126 -10.17 -15.67 -25.92
N ARG A 127 -9.42 -15.73 -24.81
CA ARG A 127 -9.80 -16.50 -23.61
C ARG A 127 -11.08 -16.00 -22.95
N ALA A 128 -11.35 -14.70 -23.09
CA ALA A 128 -12.59 -14.10 -22.64
C ALA A 128 -13.74 -14.24 -23.66
N GLY A 129 -13.50 -14.71 -24.88
CA GLY A 129 -14.49 -14.69 -25.97
C GLY A 129 -14.89 -13.27 -26.35
N ASP A 130 -13.90 -12.38 -26.49
CA ASP A 130 -14.01 -10.97 -26.93
C ASP A 130 -15.02 -10.13 -26.16
N ARG A 131 -15.26 -10.50 -24.90
CA ARG A 131 -16.31 -9.92 -24.07
C ARG A 131 -15.74 -9.40 -22.75
N CYS A 132 -16.33 -8.31 -22.25
CA CYS A 132 -15.97 -7.75 -20.96
C CYS A 132 -16.18 -8.75 -19.81
N GLU A 133 -15.16 -8.94 -18.96
CA GLU A 133 -15.17 -9.88 -17.83
C GLU A 133 -15.75 -9.29 -16.54
N TYR A 134 -15.90 -7.95 -16.49
CA TYR A 134 -16.47 -7.26 -15.35
C TYR A 134 -17.96 -7.57 -15.15
N THR A 135 -18.45 -7.30 -13.94
CA THR A 135 -19.84 -7.56 -13.57
C THR A 135 -20.71 -6.43 -14.10
N GLY A 136 -21.68 -6.75 -14.95
CA GLY A 136 -22.73 -5.84 -15.38
C GLY A 136 -23.94 -5.86 -14.45
N LEU A 137 -25.09 -5.47 -14.99
CA LEU A 137 -26.35 -5.41 -14.27
C LEU A 137 -26.77 -6.80 -13.75
N PHE A 138 -27.44 -6.83 -12.59
CA PHE A 138 -27.91 -8.06 -11.92
C PHE A 138 -26.81 -9.10 -11.61
N GLY A 139 -25.56 -8.66 -11.42
CA GLY A 139 -24.47 -9.56 -11.02
C GLY A 139 -23.94 -10.48 -12.14
N ARG A 140 -24.49 -10.37 -13.36
CA ARG A 140 -24.07 -11.15 -14.53
C ARG A 140 -22.82 -10.55 -15.18
N ARG A 141 -22.15 -11.32 -16.02
CA ARG A 141 -21.03 -10.83 -16.83
C ARG A 141 -21.51 -9.73 -17.78
N CYS A 142 -20.77 -8.63 -17.86
CA CYS A 142 -21.04 -7.55 -18.80
C CYS A 142 -21.14 -8.08 -20.24
N ARG A 143 -22.10 -7.59 -21.03
CA ARG A 143 -22.34 -8.04 -22.42
C ARG A 143 -21.54 -7.26 -23.47
N ALA A 144 -20.93 -6.15 -23.08
CA ALA A 144 -20.13 -5.33 -24.00
C ALA A 144 -18.87 -6.07 -24.47
N ALA A 145 -18.40 -5.70 -25.66
CA ALA A 145 -17.15 -6.19 -26.22
C ALA A 145 -15.95 -5.81 -25.34
N ALA A 146 -14.90 -6.61 -25.41
CA ALA A 146 -13.61 -6.27 -24.82
C ALA A 146 -12.87 -5.27 -25.72
N GLU A 147 -12.53 -4.12 -25.17
CA GLU A 147 -11.82 -3.05 -25.86
C GLU A 147 -10.44 -2.81 -25.23
N HIS A 148 -10.28 -3.08 -23.93
CA HIS A 148 -9.03 -2.84 -23.20
C HIS A 148 -8.59 -4.07 -22.40
N ALA A 149 -7.28 -4.28 -22.36
CA ALA A 149 -6.63 -5.22 -21.44
C ALA A 149 -6.29 -4.47 -20.15
N ASP A 150 -7.01 -4.76 -19.07
CA ASP A 150 -6.87 -4.11 -17.76
C ASP A 150 -6.17 -5.05 -16.76
N HIS A 151 -5.35 -4.52 -15.87
CA HIS A 151 -4.75 -5.30 -14.79
C HIS A 151 -5.75 -5.46 -13.64
N ALA A 152 -6.16 -6.69 -13.33
CA ALA A 152 -7.05 -6.97 -12.19
C ALA A 152 -6.48 -6.42 -10.88
N PHE A 153 -5.18 -6.62 -10.67
CA PHE A 153 -4.38 -5.94 -9.66
C PHE A 153 -3.55 -4.83 -10.31
N PRO A 154 -3.73 -3.55 -9.91
CA PRO A 154 -3.11 -2.41 -10.59
C PRO A 154 -1.58 -2.51 -10.67
N TRP A 155 -1.04 -2.24 -11.86
CA TRP A 155 0.41 -2.17 -12.10
C TRP A 155 1.14 -1.23 -11.14
N THR A 156 0.56 -0.05 -10.86
CA THR A 156 1.13 0.95 -9.93
C THR A 156 1.29 0.43 -8.49
N LEU A 157 0.60 -0.65 -8.13
CA LEU A 157 0.70 -1.32 -6.83
C LEU A 157 1.55 -2.59 -6.90
N GLY A 158 2.26 -2.82 -8.01
CA GLY A 158 3.09 -3.98 -8.27
C GLY A 158 2.34 -5.14 -8.89
N GLY A 159 1.31 -4.90 -9.71
CA GLY A 159 0.67 -5.95 -10.50
C GLY A 159 1.51 -6.37 -11.71
N ALA A 160 1.62 -7.67 -11.96
CA ALA A 160 2.33 -8.21 -13.13
C ALA A 160 1.56 -7.94 -14.43
N THR A 161 2.27 -7.71 -15.52
CA THR A 161 1.73 -7.73 -16.89
C THR A 161 1.76 -9.16 -17.41
N SER A 162 0.91 -9.99 -16.81
CA SER A 162 0.73 -11.40 -17.14
C SER A 162 -0.67 -11.65 -17.65
N LEU A 163 -0.83 -12.76 -18.39
CA LEU A 163 -2.13 -13.21 -18.88
C LEU A 163 -3.12 -13.51 -17.74
N ASP A 164 -2.65 -13.87 -16.55
CA ASP A 164 -3.49 -14.20 -15.40
C ASP A 164 -4.02 -12.95 -14.69
N ASN A 165 -3.20 -11.89 -14.63
CA ASN A 165 -3.61 -10.58 -14.11
C ASN A 165 -4.39 -9.75 -15.16
N CYS A 166 -4.31 -10.09 -16.44
CA CYS A 166 -5.05 -9.41 -17.50
C CYS A 166 -6.55 -9.70 -17.41
N VAL A 167 -7.38 -8.67 -17.57
CA VAL A 167 -8.84 -8.71 -17.61
C VAL A 167 -9.31 -8.05 -18.90
N ALA A 168 -10.08 -8.78 -19.70
CA ALA A 168 -10.70 -8.21 -20.89
C ALA A 168 -11.86 -7.28 -20.47
N SER A 169 -11.82 -6.01 -20.85
CA SER A 169 -12.72 -4.98 -20.33
C SER A 169 -13.24 -4.04 -21.41
N CYS A 170 -14.48 -3.55 -21.27
CA CYS A 170 -15.00 -2.46 -22.11
C CYS A 170 -14.56 -1.11 -21.55
N ALA A 171 -14.56 -0.05 -22.37
CA ALA A 171 -14.16 1.31 -21.96
C ALA A 171 -14.85 1.77 -20.67
N ARG A 172 -16.18 1.59 -20.57
CA ARG A 172 -16.96 2.00 -19.40
C ARG A 172 -16.44 1.37 -18.09
N HIS A 173 -16.17 0.06 -18.10
CA HIS A 173 -15.69 -0.61 -16.89
C HIS A 173 -14.21 -0.32 -16.63
N ASN A 174 -13.38 -0.24 -17.67
CA ASN A 174 -11.97 0.13 -17.54
C ASN A 174 -11.81 1.50 -16.85
N LEU A 175 -12.53 2.51 -17.34
CA LEU A 175 -12.55 3.86 -16.76
C LEU A 175 -13.13 3.88 -15.34
N SER A 176 -14.21 3.14 -15.09
CA SER A 176 -14.83 3.08 -13.76
C SER A 176 -13.93 2.40 -12.72
N LYS A 177 -13.20 1.36 -13.12
CA LYS A 177 -12.25 0.63 -12.26
C LYS A 177 -11.01 1.47 -12.00
N GLY A 178 -10.36 1.99 -13.04
CA GLY A 178 -9.15 2.81 -12.95
C GLY A 178 -8.03 2.10 -12.18
N ALA A 179 -7.51 2.74 -11.12
CA ALA A 179 -6.47 2.18 -10.25
C ALA A 179 -7.01 1.45 -9.00
N LYS A 180 -8.32 1.16 -8.94
CA LYS A 180 -8.92 0.49 -7.76
C LYS A 180 -8.51 -0.98 -7.71
N VAL A 181 -8.14 -1.44 -6.51
CA VAL A 181 -7.92 -2.87 -6.25
C VAL A 181 -9.26 -3.57 -6.12
N LEU A 182 -9.46 -4.66 -6.86
CA LEU A 182 -10.63 -5.51 -6.68
C LEU A 182 -10.65 -6.13 -5.28
N THR A 183 -11.81 -6.06 -4.63
CA THR A 183 -12.02 -6.75 -3.34
C THR A 183 -11.88 -8.26 -3.51
N ARG A 184 -11.59 -8.98 -2.41
CA ARG A 184 -11.49 -10.45 -2.42
C ARG A 184 -12.75 -11.11 -2.99
N GLY A 185 -13.93 -10.57 -2.70
CA GLY A 185 -15.20 -11.07 -3.23
C GLY A 185 -15.34 -10.86 -4.73
N GLN A 186 -14.92 -9.70 -5.25
CA GLN A 186 -14.90 -9.42 -6.70
C GLN A 186 -13.93 -10.37 -7.43
N VAL A 187 -12.73 -10.57 -6.90
CA VAL A 187 -11.74 -11.51 -7.45
C VAL A 187 -12.32 -12.93 -7.50
N ARG A 188 -12.85 -13.45 -6.37
CA ARG A 188 -13.47 -14.78 -6.34
C ARG A 188 -14.63 -14.92 -7.33
N ARG A 189 -15.43 -13.87 -7.51
CA ARG A 189 -16.53 -13.88 -8.48
C ARG A 189 -15.99 -13.88 -9.91
N LEU A 190 -14.93 -13.13 -10.21
CA LEU A 190 -14.25 -13.16 -11.50
C LEU A 190 -13.70 -14.55 -11.80
N GLU A 191 -12.90 -15.12 -10.89
CA GLU A 191 -12.31 -16.46 -11.02
C GLU A 191 -13.39 -17.55 -11.19
N ARG A 192 -14.49 -17.48 -10.40
CA ARG A 192 -15.63 -18.40 -10.55
C ARG A 192 -16.25 -18.31 -11.94
N ARG A 193 -16.39 -17.11 -12.50
CA ARG A 193 -16.95 -16.94 -13.85
C ARG A 193 -15.98 -17.40 -14.93
N ARG A 194 -14.67 -17.16 -14.79
CA ARG A 194 -13.66 -17.65 -15.74
C ARG A 194 -13.77 -19.16 -15.96
N ARG A 195 -14.04 -19.93 -14.91
CA ARG A 195 -14.27 -21.39 -15.01
C ARG A 195 -15.37 -21.81 -16.00
N SER A 196 -16.31 -20.92 -16.34
CA SER A 196 -17.41 -21.26 -17.26
C SER A 196 -17.13 -20.88 -18.71
N TYR A 197 -16.10 -20.07 -19.01
CA TYR A 197 -15.86 -19.57 -20.36
C TYR A 197 -14.39 -19.52 -20.78
N PHE A 198 -13.44 -19.70 -19.86
CA PHE A 198 -12.05 -19.93 -20.25
C PHE A 198 -11.91 -21.32 -20.88
N PRO A 199 -11.10 -21.46 -21.94
CA PRO A 199 -10.69 -22.75 -22.48
C PRO A 199 -10.18 -23.71 -21.39
N ALA A 200 -10.41 -25.01 -21.60
CA ALA A 200 -9.95 -26.04 -20.68
C ALA A 200 -8.40 -26.05 -20.59
N GLY A 201 -7.87 -26.17 -19.37
CA GLY A 201 -6.43 -26.17 -19.12
C GLY A 201 -5.82 -24.79 -18.87
N GLU A 202 -6.57 -23.71 -19.06
CA GLU A 202 -6.07 -22.37 -18.77
C GLU A 202 -6.24 -21.95 -17.30
N ALA A 203 -5.32 -21.12 -16.82
CA ALA A 203 -5.36 -20.58 -15.48
C ALA A 203 -6.57 -19.63 -15.30
N VAL A 204 -7.42 -19.96 -14.33
CA VAL A 204 -8.58 -19.12 -13.95
C VAL A 204 -8.27 -18.14 -12.83
N THR A 205 -7.14 -18.34 -12.15
CA THR A 205 -6.71 -17.54 -11.00
C THR A 205 -6.23 -16.16 -11.42
N VAL A 206 -6.54 -15.17 -10.60
CA VAL A 206 -6.04 -13.81 -10.83
C VAL A 206 -4.71 -13.66 -10.10
N GLU A 207 -3.63 -13.60 -10.86
CA GLU A 207 -2.33 -13.21 -10.33
C GLU A 207 -2.41 -11.77 -9.81
N ARG A 208 -1.85 -11.52 -8.63
CA ARG A 208 -1.98 -10.23 -7.94
C ARG A 208 -0.70 -9.46 -7.77
N ARG A 209 0.47 -10.06 -7.91
CA ARG A 209 1.72 -9.33 -7.72
C ARG A 209 2.72 -9.79 -8.75
N TYR A 210 3.44 -8.82 -9.29
CA TYR A 210 4.68 -9.04 -9.93
C TYR A 210 5.64 -9.64 -8.90
N VAL A 211 5.88 -10.92 -9.07
CA VAL A 211 7.05 -11.55 -8.50
C VAL A 211 8.09 -11.36 -9.57
N HIS A 212 9.13 -10.54 -9.31
CA HIS A 212 10.35 -10.65 -10.09
C HIS A 212 10.61 -12.14 -10.16
N ALA A 213 10.61 -12.73 -11.35
CA ALA A 213 11.12 -14.08 -11.52
C ALA A 213 12.51 -13.99 -10.94
N ALA A 214 12.67 -14.41 -9.68
CA ALA A 214 13.90 -14.34 -8.93
C ALA A 214 14.84 -15.15 -9.78
N THR A 215 15.66 -14.40 -10.52
CA THR A 215 16.28 -14.75 -11.79
C THR A 215 16.06 -16.20 -12.04
N SER A 216 14.98 -16.57 -12.77
CA SER A 216 14.84 -17.95 -13.22
C SER A 216 16.19 -18.25 -13.79
N SER A 217 16.94 -19.10 -13.09
CA SER A 217 18.25 -19.53 -13.48
C SER A 217 17.99 -20.04 -14.88
N SER A 218 18.36 -19.20 -15.87
CA SER A 218 18.43 -19.64 -17.24
C SER A 218 19.15 -20.97 -17.11
N PRO A 219 18.56 -22.09 -17.58
CA PRO A 219 19.34 -23.31 -17.70
C PRO A 219 20.58 -22.82 -18.42
N THR A 220 21.73 -22.89 -17.76
CA THR A 220 23.01 -22.63 -18.41
C THR A 220 22.89 -23.36 -19.72
N PRO A 221 22.88 -22.67 -20.89
CA PRO A 221 22.63 -23.34 -22.15
C PRO A 221 23.58 -24.51 -22.14
N ALA A 222 23.02 -25.72 -22.11
CA ALA A 222 23.79 -26.94 -21.95
C ALA A 222 24.86 -26.82 -23.02
N ARG A 223 26.11 -26.67 -22.56
CA ARG A 223 27.25 -26.33 -23.41
C ARG A 223 27.20 -27.29 -24.58
N GLU A 224 26.78 -26.79 -25.73
CA GLU A 224 26.48 -27.62 -26.88
C GLU A 224 27.76 -28.41 -27.17
N PRO A 225 27.72 -29.76 -27.11
CA PRO A 225 28.91 -30.53 -27.40
C PRO A 225 29.30 -30.18 -28.82
N ARG A 226 30.48 -29.57 -28.93
CA ARG A 226 31.12 -29.11 -30.16
C ARG A 226 30.94 -30.18 -31.24
N ARG A 227 29.99 -29.96 -32.14
CA ARG A 227 29.62 -30.90 -33.19
C ARG A 227 30.76 -30.92 -34.22
N THR A 228 31.74 -31.79 -33.98
CA THR A 228 32.77 -32.09 -34.97
C THR A 228 32.11 -32.85 -36.11
N GLY A 229 31.98 -32.17 -37.24
CA GLY A 229 31.88 -32.72 -38.59
C GLY A 229 31.00 -33.94 -38.81
N ARG A 230 29.81 -33.74 -39.41
CA ARG A 230 29.35 -34.68 -40.43
C ARG A 230 28.54 -34.01 -41.52
N ARG A 231 29.01 -34.30 -42.72
CA ARG A 231 28.57 -33.98 -44.07
C ARG A 231 27.06 -34.16 -44.26
N SER A 232 26.46 -33.15 -44.90
CA SER A 232 25.35 -33.16 -45.86
C SER A 232 24.64 -34.49 -46.11
N GLU A 233 23.40 -34.61 -45.64
CA GLU A 233 22.34 -35.38 -46.29
C GLU A 233 21.05 -34.54 -46.25
N ALA A 234 20.37 -34.49 -47.40
CA ALA A 234 19.27 -33.58 -47.70
C ALA A 234 18.05 -33.86 -46.80
N ALA A 235 17.50 -32.79 -46.20
CA ALA A 235 16.26 -32.85 -45.45
C ALA A 235 15.06 -33.07 -46.39
N PRO A 236 14.09 -33.93 -46.02
CA PRO A 236 12.83 -34.03 -46.75
C PRO A 236 12.02 -32.74 -46.63
N ALA A 237 11.35 -32.39 -47.72
CA ALA A 237 10.55 -31.19 -47.86
C ALA A 237 9.52 -31.05 -46.72
N ALA A 238 9.48 -29.86 -46.12
CA ALA A 238 8.50 -29.49 -45.11
C ALA A 238 7.08 -29.61 -45.67
N PRO A 239 6.11 -30.15 -44.91
CA PRO A 239 4.71 -30.12 -45.34
C PRO A 239 4.24 -28.67 -45.45
N ALA A 240 3.51 -28.38 -46.53
CA ALA A 240 2.92 -27.09 -46.80
C ALA A 240 2.16 -26.59 -45.56
N SER A 241 2.50 -25.37 -45.13
CA SER A 241 1.80 -24.62 -44.10
C SER A 241 0.31 -24.59 -44.43
N VAL A 242 -0.51 -25.17 -43.54
CA VAL A 242 -1.96 -24.98 -43.57
C VAL A 242 -2.21 -23.49 -43.31
N PRO A 243 -2.86 -22.75 -44.23
CA PRO A 243 -3.18 -21.35 -44.00
C PRO A 243 -4.05 -21.23 -42.75
N SER A 244 -3.69 -20.27 -41.88
CA SER A 244 -4.51 -19.93 -40.74
C SER A 244 -5.86 -19.42 -41.26
N PRO A 245 -7.00 -19.79 -40.65
CA PRO A 245 -8.32 -19.24 -41.01
C PRO A 245 -8.42 -17.70 -40.93
N TRP A 246 -7.39 -17.04 -40.44
CA TRP A 246 -7.30 -15.59 -40.24
C TRP A 246 -6.31 -14.89 -41.18
N ASP A 247 -5.63 -15.62 -42.09
CA ASP A 247 -4.70 -15.03 -43.08
C ASP A 247 -5.44 -14.27 -44.22
N GLY A 248 -6.75 -14.08 -44.11
CA GLY A 248 -7.59 -13.37 -45.11
C GLY A 248 -8.23 -12.08 -44.60
N TYR A 249 -7.82 -11.54 -43.45
CA TYR A 249 -8.29 -10.22 -43.00
C TYR A 249 -7.41 -9.10 -43.60
N ASP A 250 -7.35 -9.06 -44.94
CA ASP A 250 -6.85 -7.90 -45.66
C ASP A 250 -7.80 -6.72 -45.48
N ASP A 251 -7.23 -5.52 -45.33
CA ASP A 251 -7.84 -4.23 -44.99
C ASP A 251 -8.86 -3.66 -46.01
N ALA A 252 -9.60 -4.50 -46.73
CA ALA A 252 -10.68 -4.08 -47.62
C ALA A 252 -12.02 -3.92 -46.88
N ALA A 253 -12.03 -3.19 -45.75
CA ALA A 253 -13.26 -2.63 -45.24
C ALA A 253 -13.68 -1.49 -46.19
N ALA A 254 -14.67 -1.76 -47.04
CA ALA A 254 -15.37 -0.74 -47.80
C ALA A 254 -15.75 0.43 -46.86
N PRO A 255 -15.60 1.69 -47.28
CA PRO A 255 -15.92 2.83 -46.43
C PRO A 255 -17.41 2.78 -46.10
N VAL A 256 -17.72 2.48 -44.83
CA VAL A 256 -19.06 2.72 -44.28
C VAL A 256 -19.27 4.22 -44.38
N ALA A 257 -20.26 4.63 -45.17
CA ALA A 257 -20.66 6.02 -45.31
C ALA A 257 -21.00 6.58 -43.93
N VAL A 258 -20.07 7.34 -43.36
CA VAL A 258 -20.30 8.12 -42.14
C VAL A 258 -21.33 9.19 -42.49
N PRO A 259 -22.47 9.31 -41.77
CA PRO A 259 -23.39 10.42 -41.98
C PRO A 259 -22.63 11.73 -41.75
N ARG A 260 -22.63 12.61 -42.76
CA ARG A 260 -22.08 13.98 -42.65
C ARG A 260 -22.79 14.69 -41.49
N GLY A 261 -22.08 14.88 -40.38
CA GLY A 261 -22.62 15.57 -39.21
C GLY A 261 -21.85 15.36 -37.89
N ALA A 262 -20.94 14.39 -37.80
CA ALA A 262 -20.09 14.25 -36.62
C ALA A 262 -18.79 15.06 -36.79
N GLU A 263 -18.66 16.14 -36.03
CA GLU A 263 -17.43 16.92 -35.91
C GLU A 263 -16.25 16.01 -35.59
N ARG A 264 -15.16 16.22 -36.35
CA ARG A 264 -13.86 15.60 -36.15
C ARG A 264 -13.36 15.96 -34.75
N VAL A 265 -13.45 15.03 -33.80
CA VAL A 265 -12.82 15.17 -32.49
C VAL A 265 -11.32 15.05 -32.71
N ASP A 266 -10.59 16.11 -32.37
CA ASP A 266 -9.14 16.23 -32.51
C ASP A 266 -8.41 15.12 -31.73
N GLU A 267 -7.67 14.27 -32.46
CA GLU A 267 -6.87 13.16 -31.94
C GLU A 267 -5.57 13.63 -31.25
N SER A 268 -5.29 14.95 -31.20
CA SER A 268 -4.10 15.51 -30.53
C SER A 268 -4.10 15.37 -28.99
N ASN A 269 -5.17 14.85 -28.38
CA ASN A 269 -5.35 14.87 -26.92
C ASN A 269 -5.14 13.52 -26.21
N TYR A 270 -4.61 12.50 -26.90
CA TYR A 270 -4.18 11.25 -26.25
C TYR A 270 -2.65 11.23 -26.05
N GLY A 271 -2.15 12.20 -25.28
CA GLY A 271 -0.86 12.10 -24.63
C GLY A 271 -0.99 11.33 -23.32
N TRP A 272 -0.58 10.07 -23.32
CA TRP A 272 -0.34 9.25 -22.13
C TRP A 272 0.95 8.47 -22.27
#